data_AF-A0A3C0N887-F1
#
_entry.id   AF-A0A3C0N887-F1
#
_cell.length_a   1.000
_cell.length_b   1.000
_cell.length_c   1.000
_cell.angle_alpha   90.00
_cell.angle_beta   90.00
_cell.angle_gamma   90.00
#
_symmetry.space_group_name_H-M   'P 1'
#
loop_
_entity.id
_entity.type
_entity.pdbx_description
1 polymer ?
#
loop_
_entity_poly.entity_id
_entity_poly.type
_entity_poly.pdbx_seq_one_letter_code
_entity_poly.pdbx_strand_id
1 'polypeptide(L)'
;GPEGTYALSPAVVYMAYQPTVQAILSEESYSSLQKTQNAGETIIIGPFAFGGDIASRKNDTAVWDDQNLQVTLSSKSQHPQIMAVLSQVMPGN
;
A
#
# COMPACT_ATOMS: atom_id res chain seq x y z
N GLY A 1 -27.60 34.18 12.54
CA GLY A 1 -27.03 33.14 13.41
C GLY A 1 -25.54 33.09 13.13
N PRO A 2 -24.67 32.79 14.11
CA PRO A 2 -23.24 32.77 13.86
C PRO A 2 -22.92 31.62 12.89
N GLU A 3 -22.42 31.97 11.71
CA GLU A 3 -21.90 31.02 10.73
C GLU A 3 -20.62 30.43 11.29
N GLY A 4 -20.68 29.20 11.77
CA GLY A 4 -19.50 28.46 12.22
C GLY A 4 -18.63 28.10 11.01
N THR A 5 -17.60 28.90 10.73
CA THR A 5 -16.51 28.51 9.85
C THR A 5 -15.67 27.45 10.56
N TYR A 6 -15.84 26.18 10.20
CA TYR A 6 -14.90 25.14 10.59
C TYR A 6 -13.53 25.49 10.03
N ALA A 7 -12.55 25.74 10.90
CA ALA A 7 -11.16 25.88 10.50
C ALA A 7 -10.64 24.48 10.10
N LEU A 8 -10.90 24.08 8.86
CA LEU A 8 -10.31 22.87 8.30
C LEU A 8 -8.80 23.11 8.20
N SER A 9 -8.05 22.43 9.07
CA SER A 9 -6.59 22.46 8.99
C SER A 9 -6.15 21.79 7.67
N PRO A 10 -5.27 22.43 6.89
CA PRO A 10 -4.80 21.83 5.65
C PRO A 10 -4.07 20.52 5.97
N ALA A 11 -4.48 19.46 5.29
CA ALA A 11 -3.81 18.16 5.33
C ALA A 11 -3.09 17.92 3.99
N VAL A 12 -1.87 17.41 4.05
CA VAL A 12 -1.12 16.97 2.88
C VAL A 12 -1.21 15.46 2.78
N VAL A 13 -1.72 14.95 1.66
CA VAL A 13 -1.84 13.52 1.40
C VAL A 13 -0.74 13.10 0.43
N TYR A 14 0.13 12.20 0.87
CA TYR A 14 1.14 11.58 0.03
C TYR A 14 0.56 10.32 -0.61
N MET A 15 0.63 10.25 -1.93
CA MET A 15 0.03 9.18 -2.73
C MET A 15 1.07 8.57 -3.67
N ALA A 16 1.06 7.25 -3.80
CA ALA A 16 1.82 6.54 -4.83
C ALA A 16 0.88 6.08 -5.95
N TYR A 17 1.23 6.43 -7.19
CA TYR A 17 0.60 5.89 -8.38
C TYR A 17 1.40 4.69 -8.85
N GLN A 18 0.73 3.55 -9.02
CA GLN A 18 1.34 2.31 -9.52
C GLN A 18 2.63 1.92 -8.77
N PRO A 19 2.59 1.80 -7.43
CA PRO A 19 3.79 1.50 -6.65
C PRO A 19 4.41 0.15 -7.05
N THR A 20 5.73 0.11 -7.05
CA THR A 20 6.53 -1.11 -7.10
C THR A 20 7.29 -1.24 -5.78
N VAL A 21 7.13 -2.39 -5.13
CA VAL A 21 7.84 -2.76 -3.91
C VAL A 21 8.69 -3.98 -4.20
N GLN A 22 9.98 -3.89 -3.86
CA GLN A 22 10.92 -4.99 -3.96
C GLN A 22 11.46 -5.29 -2.56
N ALA A 23 11.40 -6.54 -2.15
CA ALA A 23 11.84 -6.98 -0.83
C ALA A 23 12.61 -8.29 -0.93
N ILE A 24 13.73 -8.36 -0.21
CA ILE A 24 14.45 -9.61 0.06
C ILE A 24 13.96 -10.10 1.41
N LEU A 25 13.53 -11.36 1.46
CA LEU A 25 12.84 -11.95 2.59
C LEU A 25 13.67 -13.08 3.21
N SER A 26 13.38 -13.40 4.47
CA SER A 26 13.80 -14.68 5.03
C SER A 26 13.05 -15.82 4.32
N GLU A 27 13.60 -17.03 4.34
CA GLU A 27 12.97 -18.21 3.71
C GLU A 27 11.55 -18.47 4.24
N GLU A 28 11.35 -18.35 5.55
CA GLU A 28 10.03 -18.50 6.19
C GLU A 28 9.04 -17.45 5.69
N SER A 29 9.44 -16.17 5.69
CA SER A 29 8.58 -15.07 5.23
C SER A 29 8.25 -15.19 3.75
N TYR A 30 9.22 -15.62 2.94
CA TYR A 30 9.05 -15.85 1.51
C TYR A 30 8.02 -16.95 1.25
N SER A 31 8.18 -18.12 1.88
CA SER A 31 7.24 -19.24 1.75
C SER A 31 5.83 -18.87 2.24
N SER A 32 5.73 -18.13 3.35
CA SER A 32 4.46 -17.66 3.88
C SER A 32 3.74 -16.72 2.91
N LEU A 33 4.44 -15.71 2.38
CA LEU A 33 3.89 -14.75 1.42
C LEU A 33 3.49 -15.41 0.10
N GLN A 34 4.27 -16.37 -0.39
CA GLN A 34 3.93 -17.12 -1.61
C GLN A 34 2.67 -17.95 -1.41
N LYS A 35 2.45 -18.54 -0.23
CA LYS A 35 1.20 -19.24 0.12
C LYS A 35 0.01 -18.30 0.16
N THR A 36 0.14 -17.13 0.80
CA THR A 36 -0.89 -16.08 0.83
C THR A 36 -1.30 -15.66 -0.58
N GLN A 37 -0.32 -15.42 -1.48
CA GLN A 37 -0.60 -15.08 -2.87
C GLN A 37 -1.36 -16.20 -3.60
N ASN A 38 -0.93 -17.46 -3.42
CA ASN A 38 -1.56 -18.62 -4.05
C ASN A 38 -2.98 -18.88 -3.54
N ALA A 39 -3.28 -18.47 -2.30
CA ALA A 39 -4.62 -18.49 -1.74
C ALA A 39 -5.52 -17.36 -2.30
N GLY A 40 -4.98 -16.46 -3.13
CA GLY A 40 -5.70 -15.31 -3.68
C GLY A 40 -5.93 -14.20 -2.65
N GLU A 41 -5.17 -14.18 -1.56
CA GLU A 41 -5.30 -13.19 -0.50
C GLU A 41 -4.56 -11.89 -0.84
N THR A 42 -4.81 -10.84 -0.05
CA THR A 42 -4.11 -9.56 -0.18
C THR A 42 -2.78 -9.60 0.55
N ILE A 43 -1.71 -9.19 -0.12
CA ILE A 43 -0.42 -8.93 0.51
C ILE A 43 -0.34 -7.45 0.92
N ILE A 44 0.09 -7.17 2.15
CA ILE A 44 0.27 -5.80 2.66
C ILE A 44 1.74 -5.58 3.02
N ILE A 45 2.36 -4.56 2.44
CA ILE A 45 3.72 -4.12 2.76
C ILE A 45 3.71 -2.62 3.06
N GLY A 46 3.80 -2.27 4.33
CA GLY A 46 3.67 -0.89 4.78
C GLY A 46 2.31 -0.31 4.36
N PRO A 47 2.26 0.86 3.70
CA PRO A 47 1.01 1.44 3.23
C PRO A 47 0.48 0.79 1.94
N PHE A 48 1.25 -0.11 1.32
CA PHE A 48 0.91 -0.70 0.04
C PHE A 48 0.21 -2.03 0.21
N ALA A 49 -0.79 -2.28 -0.63
CA ALA A 49 -1.47 -3.54 -0.70
C ALA A 49 -1.55 -4.03 -2.15
N PHE A 50 -1.32 -5.32 -2.33
CA PHE A 50 -1.21 -5.99 -3.63
C PHE A 50 -2.08 -7.24 -3.67
N GLY A 51 -2.69 -7.51 -4.82
CA GLY A 51 -3.51 -8.70 -5.03
C GLY A 51 -4.83 -8.69 -4.24
N GLY A 52 -5.42 -9.86 -4.06
CA GLY A 52 -6.77 -10.03 -3.52
C GLY A 52 -7.88 -9.82 -4.56
N ASP A 53 -9.09 -10.28 -4.25
CA ASP A 53 -10.27 -10.18 -5.14
C ASP A 53 -10.93 -8.77 -5.17
N ILE A 54 -10.19 -7.75 -4.75
CA ILE A 54 -10.66 -6.37 -4.80
C ILE A 54 -10.48 -5.88 -6.25
N ALA A 55 -11.56 -5.42 -6.88
CA ALA A 55 -11.59 -5.06 -8.30
C ALA A 55 -10.47 -4.10 -8.75
N SER A 56 -9.99 -3.23 -7.87
CA SER A 56 -8.92 -2.27 -8.14
C SER A 56 -7.50 -2.87 -8.15
N ARG A 57 -7.33 -4.13 -7.72
CA ARG A 57 -6.05 -4.84 -7.54
C ARG A 57 -5.87 -6.04 -8.47
N LYS A 58 -6.86 -6.32 -9.32
CA LYS A 58 -6.83 -7.40 -10.33
C LYS A 58 -5.66 -7.28 -11.32
N ASN A 59 -5.09 -6.08 -11.47
CA ASN A 59 -3.98 -5.82 -12.38
C ASN A 59 -2.62 -5.82 -11.69
N ASP A 60 -2.56 -6.12 -10.40
CA ASP A 60 -1.30 -6.21 -9.68
C ASP A 60 -0.50 -7.42 -10.16
N THR A 61 0.82 -7.28 -10.20
CA THR A 61 1.75 -8.32 -10.66
C THR A 61 2.74 -8.64 -9.55
N ALA A 62 2.98 -9.93 -9.33
CA ALA A 62 4.00 -10.44 -8.42
C ALA A 62 5.04 -11.24 -9.20
N VAL A 63 6.30 -10.86 -9.08
CA VAL A 63 7.46 -11.60 -9.62
C VAL A 63 8.24 -12.16 -8.44
N TRP A 64 8.47 -13.46 -8.48
CA TRP A 64 9.11 -14.24 -7.42
C TRP A 64 10.45 -14.76 -7.93
N ASP A 65 11.52 -14.46 -7.20
CA ASP A 65 12.87 -14.96 -7.45
C ASP A 65 13.28 -15.85 -6.28
N ASP A 66 13.11 -17.15 -6.49
CA ASP A 66 13.40 -18.18 -5.49
C ASP A 66 14.89 -18.30 -5.16
N GLN A 67 15.80 -17.87 -6.05
CA GLN A 67 17.24 -17.95 -5.82
C GLN A 67 17.72 -16.91 -4.82
N ASN A 68 17.14 -15.71 -4.90
CA ASN A 68 17.51 -14.58 -4.05
C ASN A 68 16.51 -14.33 -2.91
N LEU A 69 15.50 -15.19 -2.75
CA LEU A 69 14.38 -15.02 -1.83
C LEU A 69 13.76 -13.62 -1.96
N GLN A 70 13.63 -13.16 -3.20
CA GLN A 70 13.20 -11.81 -3.52
C GLN A 70 11.81 -11.81 -4.14
N VAL A 71 10.96 -10.89 -3.69
CA VAL A 71 9.66 -10.63 -4.30
C VAL A 71 9.60 -9.20 -4.82
N THR A 72 9.07 -9.04 -6.02
CA THR A 72 8.73 -7.75 -6.61
C THR A 72 7.22 -7.68 -6.84
N LEU A 73 6.55 -6.81 -6.10
CA LEU A 73 5.12 -6.55 -6.20
C LEU A 73 4.92 -5.21 -6.89
N SER A 74 4.14 -5.17 -7.96
CA SER A 74 3.84 -3.93 -8.68
C SER A 74 2.34 -3.79 -8.86
N SER A 75 1.79 -2.63 -8.52
CA SER A 75 0.41 -2.32 -8.82
C SER A 75 0.32 -1.63 -10.17
N LYS A 76 -0.61 -2.07 -11.02
CA LYS A 76 -0.96 -1.37 -12.27
C LYS A 76 -2.26 -0.57 -12.13
N SER A 77 -2.81 -0.48 -10.92
CA SER A 77 -4.02 0.28 -10.67
C SER A 77 -3.83 1.75 -11.01
N GLN A 78 -4.80 2.35 -11.69
CA GLN A 78 -4.84 3.80 -11.91
C GLN A 78 -5.26 4.55 -10.64
N HIS A 79 -5.75 3.82 -9.63
CA HIS A 79 -6.10 4.38 -8.33
C HIS A 79 -4.84 4.52 -7.47
N PRO A 80 -4.53 5.72 -6.97
CA PRO A 80 -3.40 5.93 -6.08
C PRO A 80 -3.59 5.19 -4.76
N GLN A 81 -2.48 4.72 -4.19
CA GLN A 81 -2.43 4.20 -2.83
C GLN A 81 -1.93 5.29 -1.88
N ILE A 82 -2.66 5.53 -0.78
CA ILE A 82 -2.30 6.55 0.21
C ILE A 82 -1.11 6.04 1.03
N MET A 83 -0.02 6.80 1.03
CA MET A 83 1.20 6.48 1.78
C MET A 83 1.18 7.09 3.18
N ALA A 84 0.77 8.35 3.29
CA ALA A 84 0.74 9.09 4.54
C ALA A 84 -0.20 10.29 4.44
N VAL A 85 -0.74 10.70 5.58
CA VAL A 85 -1.47 11.95 5.74
C VAL A 85 -0.75 12.79 6.78
N LEU A 86 -0.18 13.91 6.35
CA LEU A 86 0.40 14.89 7.25
C LEU A 86 -0.66 15.92 7.58
N SER A 87 -1.14 15.93 8.82
CA SER A 87 -1.99 17.00 9.33
C SER A 87 -1.15 17.92 10.23
N GLN A 88 -1.20 19.22 9.96
CA GLN A 88 -0.70 20.20 10.91
C GLN A 88 -1.78 20.45 11.96
N VAL A 89 -1.93 19.52 12.91
CA VAL A 89 -2.63 19.87 14.15
C VAL A 89 -1.62 20.71 14.94
N MET A 90 -1.74 22.04 14.88
CA MET A 90 -1.12 22.87 15.91
C MET A 90 -1.75 22.44 17.25
N PRO A 91 -0.96 21.99 18.25
CA PRO A 91 -1.49 21.85 19.60
C PRO A 91 -2.05 23.20 20.00
N GLY A 92 -3.32 23.23 20.39
CA GLY A 92 -4.02 24.47 20.72
C GLY A 92 -3.27 25.31 21.75
N ASN A 93 -3.23 26.62 21.51
CA ASN A 93 -2.96 27.61 22.56
C ASN A 93 -4.11 27.64 23.57
#